data_AF-A0A0W1I0I0-F1
#
_entry.id   AF-A0A0W1I0I0-F1
#
_cell.length_a   1.000
_cell.length_b   1.000
_cell.length_c   1.000
_cell.angle_alpha   90.00
_cell.angle_beta   90.00
_cell.angle_gamma   90.00
#
_symmetry.space_group_name_H-M   'P 1'
#
loop_
_entity.id
_entity.type
_entity.pdbx_description
1 polymer ?
#
loop_
_entity_poly.entity_id
_entity_poly.type
_entity_poly.pdbx_seq_one_letter_code
_entity_poly.pdbx_strand_id
1 'polypeptide(L)'
;MIRSVAAAALLIAVPVSAQDAVPTEAEGKIVIYRGGSVWGAGVACPVRYEGKEVVELGRGKFAEWSVAPGRYILTNKTASVEVNVAAGETRYVRCQIKTGFMSGRADLQIVDRASFEDVQGDLERKDIAAR
;
A
#
# COMPACT_ATOMS: atom_id res chain seq x y z
N MET A 1 -80.19 5.94 4.18
CA MET A 1 -79.89 5.59 2.78
C MET A 1 -78.39 5.74 2.57
N ILE A 2 -77.76 4.67 2.12
CA ILE A 2 -76.32 4.39 2.15
C ILE A 2 -75.62 5.10 0.98
N ARG A 3 -74.49 5.77 1.24
CA ARG A 3 -73.50 6.11 0.20
C ARG A 3 -72.10 5.79 0.71
N SER A 4 -71.69 4.54 0.50
CA SER A 4 -70.30 4.11 0.54
C SER A 4 -69.59 4.63 -0.72
N VAL A 5 -68.44 5.28 -0.55
CA VAL A 5 -67.47 5.51 -1.63
C VAL A 5 -66.24 4.69 -1.28
N ALA A 6 -66.01 3.63 -2.06
CA ALA A 6 -64.81 2.80 -1.96
C ALA A 6 -63.66 3.54 -2.64
N ALA A 7 -62.64 3.93 -1.88
CA ALA A 7 -61.36 4.42 -2.41
C ALA A 7 -60.45 3.21 -2.66
N ALA A 8 -60.24 2.87 -3.93
CA ALA A 8 -59.24 1.88 -4.33
C ALA A 8 -57.84 2.51 -4.25
N ALA A 9 -57.05 2.10 -3.26
CA ALA A 9 -55.65 2.46 -3.16
C ALA A 9 -54.83 1.54 -4.07
N LEU A 10 -54.34 2.08 -5.18
CA LEU A 10 -53.41 1.38 -6.07
C LEU A 10 -52.00 1.44 -5.44
N LEU A 11 -51.53 0.31 -4.91
CA LEU A 11 -50.15 0.17 -4.42
C LEU A 11 -49.21 0.06 -5.62
N ILE A 12 -48.45 1.11 -5.89
CA ILE A 12 -47.34 1.09 -6.85
C ILE A 12 -46.12 0.53 -6.12
N ALA A 13 -45.74 -0.72 -6.42
CA ALA A 13 -44.48 -1.28 -5.97
C ALA A 13 -43.34 -0.71 -6.83
N VAL A 14 -42.54 0.18 -6.26
CA VAL A 14 -41.31 0.68 -6.88
C VAL A 14 -40.21 -0.36 -6.66
N PRO A 15 -39.60 -0.95 -7.70
CA PRO A 15 -38.44 -1.80 -7.52
C PRO A 15 -37.25 -0.93 -7.13
N VAL A 16 -36.84 -0.98 -5.87
CA VAL A 16 -35.54 -0.47 -5.43
C VAL A 16 -34.48 -1.44 -5.92
N SER A 17 -34.06 -1.28 -7.17
CA SER A 17 -32.79 -1.84 -7.65
C SER A 17 -31.69 -0.83 -7.36
N ALA A 18 -31.40 -0.64 -6.08
CA ALA A 18 -30.12 -0.10 -5.66
C ALA A 18 -29.19 -1.29 -5.44
N GLN A 19 -28.50 -1.71 -6.51
CA GLN A 19 -27.20 -2.30 -6.29
C GLN A 19 -26.36 -1.18 -5.69
N ASP A 20 -26.22 -1.20 -4.36
CA ASP A 20 -25.14 -0.53 -3.66
C ASP A 20 -23.84 -1.13 -4.19
N ALA A 21 -23.40 -0.64 -5.36
CA ALA A 21 -21.99 -0.65 -5.69
C ALA A 21 -21.35 0.28 -4.65
N VAL A 22 -20.99 -0.30 -3.50
CA VAL A 22 -19.98 0.29 -2.62
C VAL A 22 -18.87 0.74 -3.58
N PRO A 23 -18.49 2.02 -3.62
CA PRO A 23 -17.36 2.42 -4.44
C PRO A 23 -16.24 1.51 -3.97
N THR A 24 -15.78 0.61 -4.83
CA THR A 24 -14.53 -0.11 -4.61
C THR A 24 -13.52 1.00 -4.49
N GLU A 25 -13.19 1.41 -3.26
CA GLU A 25 -12.23 2.46 -3.02
C GLU A 25 -11.01 2.08 -3.83
N ALA A 26 -10.60 2.97 -4.75
CA ALA A 26 -9.49 2.67 -5.64
C ALA A 26 -8.31 2.27 -4.75
N GLU A 27 -7.79 1.06 -4.97
CA GLU A 27 -6.66 0.55 -4.18
C GLU A 27 -5.53 1.57 -4.25
N GLY A 28 -5.01 1.92 -3.09
CA GLY A 28 -3.77 2.63 -2.98
C GLY A 28 -2.59 1.69 -3.25
N LYS A 29 -1.39 2.26 -3.27
CA LYS A 29 -0.16 1.53 -3.54
C LYS A 29 0.96 2.01 -2.64
N ILE A 30 1.73 1.07 -2.10
CA ILE A 30 3.00 1.37 -1.44
C ILE A 30 4.12 0.75 -2.28
N VAL A 31 5.00 1.59 -2.81
CA VAL A 31 6.21 1.18 -3.50
C VAL A 31 7.35 1.13 -2.50
N ILE A 32 7.94 -0.05 -2.32
CA ILE A 32 9.04 -0.28 -1.40
C ILE A 32 10.28 -0.58 -2.22
N TYR A 33 11.38 0.14 -2.04
CA TYR A 33 12.55 -0.04 -2.88
C TYR A 33 13.88 0.09 -2.14
N ARG A 34 14.90 -0.58 -2.67
CA ARG A 34 16.30 -0.41 -2.27
C ARG A 34 17.14 -0.10 -3.50
N GLY A 35 17.77 1.07 -3.50
CA GLY A 35 18.67 1.49 -4.57
C GLY A 35 19.89 0.56 -4.78
N GLY A 36 20.56 0.72 -5.92
CA GLY A 36 21.67 -0.12 -6.37
C GLY A 36 23.03 0.09 -5.70
N SER A 37 23.11 0.81 -4.57
CA SER A 37 24.39 1.14 -3.92
C SER A 37 25.24 -0.11 -3.62
N VAL A 38 26.55 -0.02 -3.87
CA VAL A 38 27.53 -1.09 -3.59
C VAL A 38 27.66 -1.35 -2.08
N TRP A 39 27.39 -0.33 -1.26
CA TRP A 39 27.47 -0.43 0.19
C TRP A 39 26.43 -1.40 0.76
N GLY A 40 26.92 -2.35 1.58
CA GLY A 40 26.08 -3.37 2.21
C GLY A 40 25.43 -4.32 1.21
N ALA A 41 26.15 -4.74 0.16
CA ALA A 41 25.66 -5.69 -0.83
C ALA A 41 25.07 -6.98 -0.22
N GLY A 42 25.65 -7.48 0.89
CA GLY A 42 25.16 -8.64 1.64
C GLY A 42 24.11 -8.33 2.71
N VAL A 43 23.67 -7.08 2.86
CA VAL A 43 22.65 -6.69 3.84
C VAL A 43 21.28 -6.78 3.18
N ALA A 44 20.41 -7.65 3.69
CA ALA A 44 19.02 -7.73 3.29
C ALA A 44 18.19 -6.61 3.94
N CYS A 45 17.09 -6.23 3.28
CA CYS A 45 16.11 -5.32 3.84
C CYS A 45 14.72 -5.96 3.92
N PRO A 46 14.44 -6.71 4.99
CA PRO A 46 13.10 -7.24 5.23
C PRO A 46 12.18 -6.14 5.76
N VAL A 47 11.10 -5.88 5.05
CA VAL A 47 10.05 -4.94 5.41
C VAL A 47 8.83 -5.72 5.87
N ARG A 48 8.31 -5.35 7.04
CA ARG A 48 7.23 -6.06 7.74
C ARG A 48 6.06 -5.13 8.03
N TYR A 49 4.86 -5.67 7.98
CA TYR A 49 3.63 -5.04 8.44
C TYR A 49 2.95 -6.01 9.40
N GLU A 50 2.53 -5.51 10.57
CA GLU A 50 1.90 -6.33 11.64
C GLU A 50 2.71 -7.58 12.01
N GLY A 51 4.04 -7.44 12.03
CA GLY A 51 4.97 -8.53 12.33
C GLY A 51 5.17 -9.55 11.21
N LYS A 52 4.40 -9.48 10.12
CA LYS A 52 4.54 -10.37 8.95
C LYS A 52 5.43 -9.72 7.89
N GLU A 53 6.24 -10.52 7.22
CA GLU A 53 7.07 -10.04 6.12
C GLU A 53 6.24 -9.75 4.87
N VAL A 54 6.31 -8.50 4.41
CA VAL A 54 5.69 -8.06 3.16
C VAL A 54 6.64 -8.32 1.99
N VAL A 55 7.92 -7.97 2.16
CA VAL A 55 8.96 -8.20 1.17
C VAL A 55 10.35 -8.15 1.82
N GLU A 56 11.28 -8.97 1.34
CA GLU A 56 12.70 -8.81 1.61
C GLU A 56 13.44 -8.32 0.36
N LEU A 57 14.01 -7.11 0.41
CA LEU A 57 14.70 -6.51 -0.71
C LEU A 57 16.22 -6.69 -0.64
N GLY A 58 16.77 -7.25 -1.71
CA GLY A 58 18.20 -7.19 -2.04
C GLY A 58 18.58 -5.87 -2.70
N ARG A 59 19.85 -5.73 -3.11
CA ARG A 59 20.35 -4.53 -3.80
C ARG A 59 19.64 -4.38 -5.15
N GLY A 60 19.24 -3.14 -5.49
CA GLY A 60 18.67 -2.81 -6.79
C GLY A 60 17.31 -3.47 -7.02
N LYS A 61 16.49 -3.58 -5.98
CA LYS A 61 15.17 -4.23 -6.03
C LYS A 61 14.08 -3.28 -5.59
N PHE A 62 12.88 -3.45 -6.14
CA PHE A 62 11.67 -2.82 -5.63
C PHE A 62 10.49 -3.78 -5.63
N ALA A 63 9.46 -3.48 -4.86
CA ALA A 63 8.20 -4.18 -4.87
C ALA A 63 7.04 -3.19 -4.80
N GLU A 64 5.91 -3.55 -5.39
CA GLU A 64 4.68 -2.80 -5.33
C GLU A 64 3.67 -3.57 -4.49
N TRP A 65 3.08 -2.91 -3.50
CA TRP A 65 2.05 -3.49 -2.66
C TRP A 65 0.75 -2.71 -2.84
N SER A 66 -0.23 -3.30 -3.50
CA SER A 66 -1.60 -2.78 -3.54
C SER A 66 -2.25 -2.94 -2.18
N VAL A 67 -2.84 -1.86 -1.68
CA VAL A 67 -3.42 -1.81 -0.34
C VAL A 67 -4.72 -1.00 -0.35
N ALA A 68 -5.62 -1.29 0.58
CA ALA A 68 -6.76 -0.41 0.83
C ALA A 68 -6.27 0.97 1.33
N PRO A 69 -7.08 2.03 1.22
CA PRO A 69 -6.80 3.29 1.89
C PRO A 69 -6.68 3.08 3.40
N GLY A 70 -5.67 3.67 4.02
CA GLY A 70 -5.45 3.49 5.45
C GLY A 70 -4.06 3.83 5.94
N ARG A 71 -3.80 3.42 7.19
CA ARG A 71 -2.56 3.66 7.92
C ARG A 71 -1.74 2.39 8.04
N TYR A 72 -0.51 2.42 7.53
CA TYR A 72 0.41 1.30 7.48
C TYR A 72 1.68 1.59 8.26
N ILE A 73 1.95 0.83 9.32
CA ILE A 73 3.22 0.93 10.06
C ILE A 73 4.17 -0.13 9.53
N LEU A 74 5.12 0.29 8.69
CA LEU A 74 6.14 -0.60 8.14
C LEU A 74 7.35 -0.61 9.04
N THR A 75 7.88 -1.80 9.29
CA THR A 75 8.99 -2.01 10.21
C THR A 75 10.07 -2.85 9.57
N ASN A 76 11.31 -2.64 10.02
CA ASN A 76 12.38 -3.61 9.89
C ASN A 76 13.07 -3.76 11.26
N LYS A 77 14.25 -4.40 11.30
CA LYS A 77 14.98 -4.61 12.55
C LYS A 77 15.35 -3.31 13.29
N THR A 78 15.52 -2.20 12.57
CA THR A 78 16.12 -0.96 13.11
C THR A 78 15.31 0.31 12.88
N ALA A 79 14.21 0.24 12.13
CA ALA A 79 13.39 1.40 11.77
C ALA A 79 11.91 1.05 11.72
N SER A 80 11.07 2.07 11.94
CA SER A 80 9.63 2.05 11.79
C SER A 80 9.19 3.33 11.10
N VAL A 81 8.33 3.22 10.08
CA VAL A 81 7.75 4.36 9.37
C VAL A 81 6.25 4.18 9.23
N GLU A 82 5.52 5.28 9.39
CA GLU A 82 4.08 5.32 9.20
C GLU A 82 3.74 5.85 7.80
N VAL A 83 3.01 5.06 7.03
CA VAL A 83 2.57 5.38 5.67
C VAL A 83 1.05 5.50 5.67
N ASN A 84 0.56 6.72 5.51
CA ASN A 84 -0.86 6.98 5.27
C ASN A 84 -1.10 6.98 3.76
N VAL A 85 -2.08 6.19 3.31
CA VAL A 85 -2.41 5.97 1.89
C VAL A 85 -3.87 6.35 1.66
N ALA A 86 -4.12 7.33 0.79
CA ALA A 86 -5.46 7.64 0.31
C ALA A 86 -5.88 6.76 -0.88
N ALA A 87 -7.17 6.77 -1.23
CA ALA A 87 -7.69 6.01 -2.38
C ALA A 87 -7.00 6.41 -3.69
N GLY A 88 -6.48 5.41 -4.40
CA GLY A 88 -5.70 5.58 -5.63
C GLY A 88 -4.34 6.24 -5.45
N GLU A 89 -3.92 6.55 -4.21
CA GLU A 89 -2.63 7.19 -3.95
C GLU A 89 -1.48 6.18 -4.01
N THR A 90 -0.34 6.61 -4.54
CA THR A 90 0.91 5.85 -4.44
C THR A 90 1.89 6.53 -3.47
N ARG A 91 2.33 5.78 -2.47
CA ARG A 91 3.35 6.17 -1.48
C ARG A 91 4.65 5.42 -1.71
N TYR A 92 5.76 6.02 -1.30
CA TYR A 92 7.10 5.48 -1.56
C TYR A 92 7.89 5.35 -0.27
N VAL A 93 8.46 4.17 -0.07
CA VAL A 93 9.31 3.83 1.07
C VAL A 93 10.65 3.33 0.56
N ARG A 94 11.70 4.09 0.85
CA ARG A 94 13.08 3.72 0.55
C ARG A 94 13.66 2.93 1.71
N CYS A 95 14.24 1.79 1.40
CA CYS A 95 15.19 1.13 2.26
C CYS A 95 16.62 1.59 1.93
N GLN A 96 17.22 2.33 2.85
CA GLN A 96 18.58 2.83 2.72
C GLN A 96 19.53 2.05 3.63
N ILE A 97 20.63 1.52 3.08
CA ILE A 97 21.68 0.94 3.91
C ILE A 97 22.54 2.08 4.46
N LYS A 98 22.43 2.36 5.76
CA LYS A 98 23.29 3.29 6.46
C LYS A 98 24.57 2.57 6.89
N THR A 99 25.72 3.21 6.67
CA THR A 99 26.99 2.75 7.21
C THR A 99 27.00 2.93 8.74
N GLY A 100 27.55 1.96 9.45
CA GLY A 100 27.65 1.96 10.91
C GLY A 100 29.04 1.51 11.37
N PHE A 101 29.30 1.57 12.68
CA PHE A 101 30.62 1.35 13.28
C PHE A 101 31.22 -0.06 13.05
N MET A 102 30.39 -1.08 12.78
CA MET A 102 30.86 -2.47 12.50
C MET A 102 30.21 -3.12 11.28
N SER A 103 28.96 -2.76 10.93
CA SER A 103 28.28 -3.27 9.73
C SER A 103 27.24 -2.27 9.21
N GLY A 104 26.87 -2.39 7.93
CA GLY A 104 25.73 -1.65 7.37
C GLY A 104 24.41 -2.11 7.99
N ARG A 105 23.45 -1.20 8.14
CA ARG A 105 22.09 -1.49 8.64
C ARG A 105 21.03 -0.91 7.71
N ALA A 106 19.90 -1.60 7.61
CA ALA A 106 18.76 -1.18 6.80
C ALA A 106 17.90 -0.15 7.54
N ASP A 107 17.70 1.02 6.95
CA ASP A 107 16.86 2.10 7.47
C ASP A 107 15.67 2.30 6.53
N LEU A 108 14.48 2.59 7.07
CA LEU A 108 13.28 2.87 6.28
C LEU A 108 13.02 4.36 6.27
N GLN A 109 12.73 4.92 5.10
CA GLN A 109 12.48 6.33 4.90
C GLN A 109 11.28 6.54 3.98
N ILE A 110 10.38 7.45 4.35
CA ILE A 110 9.34 7.94 3.44
C ILE A 110 10.01 8.90 2.46
N VAL A 111 9.75 8.69 1.17
CA VAL A 111 10.27 9.55 0.11
C VAL A 111 9.15 9.94 -0.85
N ASP A 112 9.46 10.83 -1.78
CA ASP A 112 8.56 11.23 -2.85
C ASP A 112 8.71 10.33 -4.08
N ARG A 113 7.84 10.59 -5.06
CA ARG A 113 7.83 9.90 -6.36
C ARG A 113 9.14 10.12 -7.12
N ALA A 114 9.64 11.36 -7.15
CA ALA A 114 10.85 11.72 -7.90
C ALA A 114 12.05 10.88 -7.43
N SER A 115 12.21 10.71 -6.11
CA SER A 115 13.27 9.88 -5.52
C SER A 115 13.25 8.41 -5.94
N PHE A 116 12.09 7.89 -6.34
CA PHE A 116 11.96 6.54 -6.91
C PHE A 116 12.19 6.55 -8.41
N GLU A 117 11.58 7.50 -9.14
CA GLU A 117 11.71 7.62 -10.59
C GLU A 117 13.15 7.83 -11.05
N ASP A 118 13.97 8.54 -10.25
CA ASP A 118 15.40 8.75 -10.50
C ASP A 118 16.21 7.44 -10.60
N VAL A 119 15.74 6.36 -9.95
CA VAL A 119 16.48 5.09 -9.86
C VAL A 119 15.72 3.90 -10.44
N GLN A 120 14.41 4.02 -10.70
CA GLN A 120 13.54 2.89 -11.03
C GLN A 120 14.01 2.07 -12.25
N GLY A 121 14.65 2.73 -13.23
CA GLY A 121 15.17 2.07 -14.44
C GLY A 121 16.28 1.05 -14.15
N ASP A 122 16.95 1.18 -13.01
CA ASP A 122 18.03 0.29 -12.58
C ASP A 122 17.55 -0.75 -11.55
N LEU A 123 16.25 -0.76 -11.21
CA LEU A 123 15.69 -1.65 -10.20
C LEU A 123 14.96 -2.82 -10.84
N GLU A 124 15.19 -4.00 -10.29
CA GLU A 124 14.42 -5.19 -10.66
C GLU A 124 13.22 -5.35 -9.71
N ARG A 125 12.04 -5.59 -10.29
CA ARG A 125 10.82 -5.82 -9.51
C ARG A 125 10.88 -7.19 -8.83
N LYS A 126 10.47 -7.21 -7.55
CA LYS A 126 10.26 -8.40 -6.73
C LYS A 126 8.79 -8.44 -6.31
N ASP A 127 8.22 -9.64 -6.28
CA ASP A 127 6.86 -9.85 -5.81
C ASP A 127 6.78 -9.73 -4.29
N ILE A 128 5.64 -9.24 -3.80
CA ILE A 128 5.32 -9.23 -2.36
C ILE A 128 4.98 -10.63 -1.86
N ALA A 129 5.36 -10.91 -0.62
CA ALA A 129 5.03 -12.15 0.08
C ALA A 129 3.62 -12.12 0.73
N ALA A 130 3.13 -10.93 1.06
CA ALA A 130 1.78 -10.75 1.58
C ALA A 130 0.76 -10.87 0.44
N ARG A 131 -0.14 -11.86 0.54
CA ARG A 131 -1.39 -11.95 -0.22
C ARG A 131 -2.57 -11.82 0.73
#